data_AF-A0A9D4BJZ2-F1
#
_entry.id   AF-A0A9D4BJZ2-F1
#
_cell.length_a   1.000
_cell.length_b   1.000
_cell.length_c   1.000
_cell.angle_alpha   90.00
_cell.angle_beta   90.00
_cell.angle_gamma   90.00
#
_symmetry.space_group_name_H-M   'P 1'
#
loop_
_entity.id
_entity.type
_entity.pdbx_description
1 polymer ?
#
loop_
_entity_poly.entity_id
_entity_poly.type
_entity_poly.pdbx_seq_one_letter_code
_entity_poly.pdbx_strand_id
1 'polypeptide(L)'
;MSLVYNAGANTSVADRYLEVVSNGIKLGDVIVDSSSSTYASATKVWVFHLQKGTDVWVRTTSFGISTDVHGHSHTMLTGWLLYDD
;
A
#
# COMPACT_ATOMS: atom_id res chain seq x y z
N MET A 1 -14.86 8.20 -12.82
CA MET A 1 -13.53 8.70 -12.38
C MET A 1 -12.50 7.57 -12.24
N SER A 2 -11.39 7.66 -12.96
CA SER A 2 -10.28 6.67 -12.92
C SER A 2 -9.07 7.23 -12.15
N LEU A 3 -8.57 6.54 -11.13
CA LEU A 3 -7.41 6.94 -10.34
C LEU A 3 -6.24 5.97 -10.58
N VAL A 4 -5.06 6.50 -10.91
CA VAL A 4 -3.81 5.73 -10.85
C VAL A 4 -3.26 5.85 -9.44
N TYR A 5 -2.92 4.72 -8.83
CA TYR A 5 -2.36 4.65 -7.48
C TYR A 5 -1.03 3.92 -7.51
N ASN A 6 0.03 4.55 -6.99
CA ASN A 6 1.35 3.93 -6.83
C ASN A 6 1.71 3.89 -5.35
N ALA A 7 1.98 2.69 -4.86
CA ALA A 7 2.45 2.46 -3.50
C ALA A 7 3.78 1.72 -3.52
N GLY A 8 4.77 2.27 -2.82
CA GLY A 8 6.04 1.62 -2.53
C GLY A 8 6.20 1.44 -1.02
N ALA A 9 6.41 0.21 -0.56
CA ALA A 9 6.74 -0.08 0.84
C ALA A 9 8.20 -0.47 0.98
N ASN A 10 8.79 -0.14 2.13
CA ASN A 10 10.12 -0.56 2.53
C ASN A 10 10.09 -1.06 4.00
N THR A 11 10.68 -2.23 4.27
CA THR A 11 10.75 -2.83 5.61
C THR A 11 12.06 -3.58 5.81
N SER A 12 12.60 -3.57 7.04
CA SER A 12 13.79 -4.34 7.44
C SER A 12 13.47 -5.54 8.33
N VAL A 13 12.19 -5.78 8.67
CA VAL A 13 11.77 -6.90 9.54
C VAL A 13 10.36 -7.39 9.16
N ALA A 14 10.27 -8.70 8.89
CA ALA A 14 9.06 -9.50 8.67
C ALA A 14 8.11 -9.03 7.54
N ASP A 15 7.20 -9.93 7.15
CA ASP A 15 6.21 -9.72 6.09
C ASP A 15 5.32 -8.51 6.39
N ARG A 16 5.38 -7.50 5.52
CA ARG A 16 4.53 -6.31 5.59
C ARG A 16 3.67 -6.17 4.36
N TYR A 17 2.48 -5.64 4.58
CA TYR A 17 1.48 -5.44 3.56
C TYR A 17 1.05 -3.97 3.62
N LEU A 18 1.16 -3.26 2.49
CA LEU A 18 0.41 -2.02 2.29
C LEU A 18 -0.90 -2.38 1.61
N GLU A 19 -2.02 -2.09 2.23
CA GLU A 19 -3.34 -2.27 1.65
C GLU A 19 -3.91 -0.92 1.22
N VAL A 20 -4.35 -0.83 -0.03
CA VAL A 20 -5.19 0.26 -0.52
C VAL A 20 -6.64 -0.06 -0.20
N VAL A 21 -7.32 0.82 0.50
CA VAL A 21 -8.68 0.63 1.00
C VAL A 21 -9.57 1.78 0.56
N SER A 22 -10.78 1.45 0.12
CA SER A 22 -11.84 2.39 -0.23
C SER A 22 -13.12 2.05 0.51
N ASN A 23 -13.66 2.99 1.28
CA ASN A 23 -14.89 2.77 2.08
C ASN A 23 -14.84 1.48 2.93
N GLY A 24 -13.67 1.14 3.48
CA GLY A 24 -13.45 -0.09 4.27
C GLY A 24 -13.20 -1.36 3.45
N ILE A 25 -13.32 -1.33 2.12
CA ILE A 25 -13.09 -2.46 1.21
C ILE A 25 -11.65 -2.42 0.68
N LYS A 26 -10.94 -3.54 0.74
CA LYS A 26 -9.60 -3.70 0.15
C LYS A 26 -9.69 -3.67 -1.38
N LEU A 27 -8.96 -2.74 -2.00
CA LEU A 27 -8.84 -2.62 -3.44
C LEU A 27 -7.59 -3.33 -3.98
N GLY A 28 -6.50 -3.34 -3.22
CA GLY A 28 -5.26 -3.97 -3.61
C GLY A 28 -4.22 -3.96 -2.49
N ASP A 29 -3.16 -4.75 -2.67
CA ASP A 29 -2.05 -4.84 -1.74
C ASP A 29 -0.66 -4.95 -2.40
N VAL A 30 0.32 -4.40 -1.68
CA VAL A 30 1.75 -4.63 -1.91
C VAL A 30 2.27 -5.48 -0.76
N ILE A 31 2.85 -6.62 -1.09
CA ILE A 31 3.53 -7.49 -0.13
C ILE A 31 5.02 -7.19 -0.21
N VAL A 32 5.64 -6.93 0.94
CA VAL A 32 7.08 -6.84 1.09
C VAL A 32 7.52 -7.86 2.13
N ASP A 33 8.21 -8.89 1.66
CA ASP A 33 8.84 -9.92 2.51
C ASP A 33 10.33 -9.56 2.64
N SER A 34 10.79 -9.37 3.87
CA SER A 34 12.21 -9.37 4.21
C SER A 34 12.51 -10.55 5.13
N SER A 35 13.22 -11.55 4.61
CA SER A 35 13.63 -12.74 5.36
C SER A 35 14.91 -12.54 6.19
N SER A 36 15.45 -11.32 6.28
CA SER A 36 16.72 -11.00 6.94
C SER A 36 16.76 -9.56 7.49
N SER A 37 17.86 -9.16 8.13
CA SER A 37 18.11 -7.80 8.65
C SER A 37 18.37 -6.73 7.56
N THR A 38 18.00 -6.99 6.31
CA THR A 38 18.16 -6.05 5.19
C THR A 38 16.83 -5.45 4.78
N TYR A 39 16.84 -4.18 4.40
CA TYR A 39 15.67 -3.49 3.85
C TYR A 39 15.21 -4.16 2.54
N ALA A 40 13.98 -4.63 2.51
CA ALA A 40 13.28 -5.05 1.31
C ALA A 40 12.30 -3.97 0.89
N SER A 41 12.07 -3.84 -0.42
CA SER A 41 11.04 -2.94 -0.94
C SER A 41 10.24 -3.60 -2.05
N ALA A 42 8.96 -3.26 -2.13
CA ALA A 42 8.15 -3.59 -3.29
C ALA A 42 7.28 -2.38 -3.66
N THR A 43 7.05 -2.24 -4.95
CA THR A 43 6.24 -1.16 -5.53
C THR A 43 5.19 -1.77 -6.44
N LYS A 44 3.96 -1.27 -6.35
CA LYS A 44 2.87 -1.70 -7.23
C LYS A 44 2.03 -0.50 -7.65
N VAL A 45 1.58 -0.57 -8.90
CA VAL A 45 0.72 0.44 -9.51
C VAL A 45 -0.63 -0.19 -9.82
N TRP A 46 -1.70 0.53 -9.54
CA TRP A 46 -3.07 0.15 -9.86
C TRP A 46 -3.79 1.27 -10.59
N VAL A 47 -4.84 0.87 -11.31
CA VAL A 47 -5.86 1.79 -11.82
C VAL A 47 -7.19 1.36 -11.22
N PHE A 48 -7.86 2.27 -10.53
CA PHE A 48 -9.17 2.04 -9.92
C PHE A 48 -10.23 2.92 -10.54
N HIS A 49 -11.40 2.35 -10.83
CA HIS A 49 -12.61 3.11 -11.13
C HIS A 49 -13.34 3.41 -9.83
N LEU A 50 -13.46 4.70 -9.49
CA LEU A 50 -14.03 5.18 -8.24
C LEU A 50 -15.18 6.14 -8.51
N GLN A 51 -16.14 6.18 -7.59
CA GLN A 51 -17.20 7.18 -7.62
C GLN A 51 -16.70 8.49 -7.03
N LYS A 52 -17.25 9.63 -7.48
CA LYS A 52 -16.95 10.93 -6.90
C LYS A 52 -17.27 10.94 -5.40
N GLY A 53 -16.35 11.46 -4.60
CA GLY A 53 -16.46 11.48 -3.14
C GLY A 53 -16.08 10.16 -2.45
N THR A 54 -15.51 9.19 -3.18
CA THR A 54 -14.95 7.99 -2.58
C THR A 54 -13.65 8.32 -1.86
N ASP A 55 -13.57 7.96 -0.58
CA ASP A 55 -12.34 8.10 0.20
C ASP A 55 -11.44 6.88 -0.01
N VAL A 56 -10.16 7.15 -0.33
CA VAL A 56 -9.12 6.13 -0.51
C VAL A 56 -7.99 6.39 0.48
N TRP A 57 -7.63 5.35 1.23
CA TRP A 57 -6.56 5.40 2.22
C TRP A 57 -5.64 4.19 2.05
N VAL A 58 -4.42 4.32 2.54
CA VAL A 58 -3.52 3.18 2.69
C VAL A 58 -3.35 2.87 4.16
N ARG A 59 -3.42 1.58 4.48
CA ARG A 59 -3.10 1.07 5.80
C ARG A 59 -2.01 0.01 5.71
N THR A 60 -1.16 -0.01 6.73
CA THR A 60 -0.21 -1.10 6.92
C THR A 60 -0.89 -2.23 7.67
N THR A 61 -0.75 -3.46 7.18
CA THR A 61 -1.14 -4.66 7.92
C THR A 61 0.06 -5.61 8.05
N SER A 62 0.03 -6.47 9.06
CA SER A 62 1.03 -7.52 9.30
C SER A 62 0.35 -8.88 9.38
N PHE A 63 0.89 -9.86 8.66
CA PHE A 63 0.55 -11.27 8.86
C PHE A 63 1.73 -11.93 9.60
N GLY A 64 1.50 -12.41 10.81
CA GLY A 64 2.52 -13.15 11.57
C GLY A 64 2.99 -12.49 12.88
N ILE A 65 3.68 -13.30 13.67
CA ILE A 65 3.81 -13.31 15.16
C ILE A 65 4.45 -12.04 15.76
N SER A 66 4.97 -11.13 14.94
CA SER A 66 5.63 -9.91 15.38
C SER A 66 4.64 -8.74 15.45
N THR A 67 4.25 -8.36 16.66
CA THR A 67 3.53 -7.10 16.95
C THR A 67 4.36 -5.84 16.70
N ASP A 68 5.67 -5.99 16.49
CA ASP A 68 6.58 -4.86 16.34
C ASP A 68 6.46 -4.26 14.95
N VAL A 69 5.71 -3.16 14.82
CA VAL A 69 5.71 -2.33 13.62
C VAL A 69 6.97 -1.47 13.63
N HIS A 70 8.03 -1.91 12.94
CA HIS A 70 9.20 -1.06 12.72
C HIS A 70 8.86 0.06 11.72
N GLY A 71 9.47 1.23 11.91
CA GLY A 71 9.11 2.46 11.20
C GLY A 71 9.20 2.35 9.67
N HIS A 72 8.18 2.89 9.00
CA HIS A 72 8.12 3.04 7.55
C HIS A 72 9.09 4.11 7.06
N SER A 73 10.36 3.76 6.89
CA SER A 73 11.34 4.67 6.29
C SER A 73 11.23 4.58 4.77
N HIS A 74 11.13 5.72 4.08
CA HIS A 74 11.13 5.82 2.61
C HIS A 74 9.93 5.19 1.88
N THR A 75 8.81 4.92 2.57
CA THR A 75 7.55 4.55 1.93
C THR A 75 7.03 5.72 1.07
N MET A 76 6.63 5.44 -0.16
CA MET A 76 6.08 6.43 -1.08
C MET A 76 4.65 6.09 -1.46
N LEU A 77 3.78 7.09 -1.43
CA LEU A 77 2.38 7.01 -1.85
C LEU A 77 2.09 8.18 -2.79
N THR A 78 1.62 7.88 -3.99
CA THR A 78 1.19 8.91 -4.95
C THR A 78 0.01 8.41 -5.76
N GLY A 79 -0.85 9.33 -6.17
CA GLY A 79 -1.94 9.03 -7.08
C GLY A 79 -2.43 10.26 -7.82
N TRP A 80 -3.02 10.04 -8.98
CA TRP A 80 -3.55 11.11 -9.83
C TRP A 80 -4.80 10.65 -10.58
N LEU A 81 -5.69 11.62 -10.82
CA LEU A 81 -6.85 11.46 -11.67
C LEU A 81 -6.38 11.25 -13.12
N LEU A 82 -6.78 10.13 -13.73
CA LEU A 82 -6.45 9.82 -15.11
C LEU A 82 -7.45 10.46 -16.07
N TYR A 83 -8.75 10.26 -15.82
CA TYR A 83 -9.85 10.91 -16.52
C TYR A 83 -11.14 10.80 -15.68
N ASP A 84 -12.04 11.77 -15.87
CA ASP A 84 -13.37 11.78 -15.27
C ASP A 84 -14.39 11.34 -16.34
N ASP A 85 -15.16 10.30 -16.02
CA ASP A 85 -16.23 9.75 -16.86
C ASP A 85 -17.56 10.17 -16.27
#